data_AF-A0A9Q9BG99-F1
#
_entry.id   AF-A0A9Q9BG99-F1
#
_cell.length_a   1.000
_cell.length_b   1.000
_cell.length_c   1.000
_cell.angle_alpha   90.00
_cell.angle_beta   90.00
_cell.angle_gamma   90.00
#
_symmetry.space_group_name_H-M   'P 1'
#
loop_
_entity.id
_entity.type
_entity.pdbx_description
1 polymer ?
#
loop_
_entity_poly.entity_id
_entity_poly.type
_entity_poly.pdbx_seq_one_letter_code
_entity_poly.pdbx_strand_id
1 'polypeptide(L)'
;MKTILNNIMAAAIICCIFLFAGCPNSAIPKTDINSNAPLNPQRQPGDLLKEDIMSAFALTKGNITASDAAKKIRDTDPSEGSVLTFTEKAITAYDDKAGTFTVKVKGTKGEKSFEKELTFTGFENPYAKIFPSLSAAELDFSDAIEHNKTLDTFISDAAGNSALLKKLSFSDDNAGTLSLGVHDRYSLAAALEKNGDKIKIIPVYKVKYLKKEAGESETSTETDRSALFARLGADLTKPYFSKEDVFRYLINKTDDGIINVSADVFGSEYYAFAKHLRVTPARLINDAHIQTIMARYNREGGQFNMEMDTALFHPENEGIKADDIEGTLEITYCIAEKEQIAEMLSSKPDPSVRRITVTKTAKAAGFKKIPKDNIASLFNFSVKVKDDPNSRQKWQHKVFENYRFLSEQYDTEREMTMFALENPLQKTAVSAFYLEVNGREPEDVLAFNEPISYSKTADGKHIFIKYVYLNKESGSDKLKVHINFTGEGEEIALEVSPEYVIGN
;
A
#
# COMPACT_ATOMS: atom_id res chain seq x y z
N MET A 1 12.38 -6.66 33.18
CA MET A 1 12.87 -5.27 32.96
C MET A 1 12.03 -4.62 31.87
N LYS A 2 11.69 -3.33 31.99
CA LYS A 2 10.80 -2.61 31.05
C LYS A 2 11.50 -1.33 30.55
N THR A 3 11.77 -1.27 29.25
CA THR A 3 12.38 -0.15 28.53
C THR A 3 12.02 -0.32 27.05
N ILE A 4 11.51 0.63 26.25
CA ILE A 4 10.88 1.95 26.50
C ILE A 4 9.75 2.10 25.45
N LEU A 5 8.78 3.00 25.65
CA LEU A 5 7.73 3.30 24.66
C LEU A 5 7.49 4.82 24.53
N ASN A 6 7.10 5.27 23.34
CA ASN A 6 6.52 6.58 22.96
C ASN A 6 7.34 7.87 23.16
N ASN A 7 7.91 8.36 22.05
CA ASN A 7 7.38 9.49 21.23
C ASN A 7 6.57 10.66 21.86
N ILE A 8 6.78 11.84 21.25
CA ILE A 8 5.87 12.99 20.97
C ILE A 8 6.00 14.32 21.78
N MET A 9 6.42 15.35 21.01
CA MET A 9 6.13 16.82 21.06
C MET A 9 6.66 17.79 22.12
N ALA A 10 6.77 19.04 21.61
CA ALA A 10 6.83 20.36 22.25
C ALA A 10 8.16 20.83 22.89
N ALA A 11 8.46 22.14 22.94
CA ALA A 11 8.33 23.25 21.96
C ALA A 11 8.94 24.55 22.56
N ALA A 12 9.85 25.19 21.82
CA ALA A 12 10.24 26.61 21.94
C ALA A 12 10.89 27.12 23.26
N ILE A 13 11.33 28.39 23.19
CA ILE A 13 11.90 29.27 24.23
C ILE A 13 13.38 29.04 24.59
N ILE A 14 14.22 29.97 24.14
CA ILE A 14 15.10 30.79 25.02
C ILE A 14 15.34 32.15 24.34
N CYS A 15 15.38 33.22 25.13
CA CYS A 15 15.55 34.59 24.65
C CYS A 15 16.96 35.09 24.98
N CYS A 16 17.67 35.69 24.01
CA CYS A 16 19.00 36.26 24.24
C CYS A 16 18.90 37.66 24.86
N ILE A 17 19.46 37.81 26.06
CA ILE A 17 19.46 39.04 26.85
C ILE A 17 20.63 39.95 26.42
N PHE A 18 20.37 41.26 26.32
CA PHE A 18 21.40 42.29 26.12
C PHE A 18 22.31 42.44 27.34
N LEU A 19 23.63 42.63 27.11
CA LEU A 19 24.53 43.31 28.06
C LEU A 19 25.46 44.27 27.31
N PHE A 20 25.67 45.46 27.89
CA PHE A 20 26.55 46.52 27.40
C PHE A 20 27.80 46.65 28.28
N ALA A 21 28.99 46.56 27.68
CA ALA A 21 30.28 47.14 28.10
C ALA A 21 31.35 46.71 27.06
N GLY A 22 32.44 47.43 26.80
CA GLY A 22 32.91 48.74 27.24
C GLY A 22 34.32 48.98 26.68
N CYS A 23 34.66 50.18 26.19
CA CYS A 23 35.96 50.43 25.54
C CYS A 23 37.09 50.67 26.54
N PRO A 24 38.34 50.45 26.12
CA PRO A 24 39.41 51.43 26.41
C PRO A 24 40.18 51.88 25.16
N ASN A 25 40.79 53.07 25.26
CA ASN A 25 41.52 53.76 24.17
C ASN A 25 42.95 53.22 23.94
N SER A 26 43.52 53.55 22.77
CA SER A 26 44.93 53.97 22.65
C SER A 26 45.12 54.96 21.49
N ALA A 27 46.19 55.77 21.57
CA ALA A 27 46.23 57.12 20.99
C ALA A 27 46.82 57.27 19.57
N ILE A 28 46.68 58.50 19.04
CA ILE A 28 47.09 58.99 17.71
C ILE A 28 48.46 59.70 17.78
N PRO A 29 49.31 59.61 16.75
CA PRO A 29 50.22 60.69 16.34
C PRO A 29 49.75 61.42 15.06
N LYS A 30 50.06 62.72 14.96
CA LYS A 30 49.78 63.63 13.82
C LYS A 30 50.99 63.63 12.84
N THR A 31 50.99 64.25 11.65
CA THR A 31 50.03 65.16 10.98
C THR A 31 49.91 64.76 9.46
N ASP A 32 49.84 65.54 8.37
CA ASP A 32 49.83 66.99 8.06
C ASP A 32 49.04 67.30 6.75
N ILE A 33 49.03 68.56 6.28
CA ILE A 33 48.04 69.11 5.32
C ILE A 33 48.64 69.46 3.95
N ASN A 34 48.11 68.91 2.85
CA ASN A 34 47.54 69.72 1.74
C ASN A 34 46.86 68.96 0.58
N SER A 35 45.57 69.27 0.40
CA SER A 35 44.96 69.80 -0.83
C SER A 35 45.67 69.59 -2.19
N ASN A 36 45.20 68.62 -2.99
CA ASN A 36 44.58 68.88 -4.31
C ASN A 36 44.25 67.58 -5.06
N ALA A 37 42.97 67.24 -5.13
CA ALA A 37 42.41 66.27 -6.08
C ALA A 37 41.03 66.77 -6.54
N PRO A 38 40.61 66.56 -7.81
CA PRO A 38 39.36 67.13 -8.32
C PRO A 38 38.11 66.61 -7.61
N LEU A 39 37.10 67.47 -7.45
CA LEU A 39 35.80 67.03 -6.93
C LEU A 39 35.13 66.07 -7.92
N ASN A 40 34.91 64.84 -7.47
CA ASN A 40 33.94 63.92 -8.05
C ASN A 40 32.54 64.58 -8.01
N PRO A 41 31.74 64.59 -9.09
CA PRO A 41 30.42 65.22 -9.09
C PRO A 41 29.51 64.73 -7.95
N GLN A 42 28.81 65.67 -7.31
CA GLN A 42 28.02 65.41 -6.11
C GLN A 42 26.84 64.47 -6.41
N ARG A 43 26.77 63.32 -5.72
CA ARG A 43 25.56 62.49 -5.64
C ARG A 43 24.42 63.31 -5.03
N GLN A 44 23.25 63.36 -5.67
CA GLN A 44 22.07 63.99 -5.09
C GLN A 44 21.15 62.98 -4.38
N PRO A 45 20.49 63.39 -3.27
CA PRO A 45 19.34 62.65 -2.75
C PRO A 45 18.22 62.52 -3.80
N GLY A 46 17.72 61.30 -3.99
CA GLY A 46 16.64 60.99 -4.93
C GLY A 46 17.08 60.53 -6.33
N ASP A 47 18.37 60.39 -6.60
CA ASP A 47 18.84 59.66 -7.78
C ASP A 47 18.34 58.20 -7.80
N LEU A 48 18.04 57.67 -8.99
CA LEU A 48 17.79 56.23 -9.18
C LEU A 48 19.11 55.46 -9.21
N LEU A 49 19.22 54.47 -8.33
CA LEU A 49 20.33 53.54 -8.14
C LEU A 49 19.91 52.12 -8.57
N LYS A 50 20.88 51.20 -8.69
CA LYS A 50 20.59 49.79 -9.03
C LYS A 50 19.90 49.07 -7.88
N GLU A 51 20.27 49.45 -6.67
CA GLU A 51 19.78 48.94 -5.39
C GLU A 51 18.28 49.25 -5.19
N ASP A 52 17.80 50.39 -5.70
CA ASP A 52 16.37 50.72 -5.69
C ASP A 52 15.58 49.72 -6.54
N ILE A 53 16.06 49.41 -7.75
CA ILE A 53 15.40 48.46 -8.66
C ILE A 53 15.48 47.04 -8.10
N MET A 54 16.63 46.64 -7.54
CA MET A 54 16.76 45.32 -6.91
C MET A 54 15.78 45.14 -5.74
N SER A 55 15.61 46.18 -4.90
CA SER A 55 14.61 46.17 -3.82
C SER A 55 13.18 46.18 -4.37
N ALA A 56 12.88 47.09 -5.30
CA ALA A 56 11.55 47.29 -5.88
C ALA A 56 11.03 46.07 -6.64
N PHE A 57 11.89 45.21 -7.17
CA PHE A 57 11.49 43.95 -7.82
C PHE A 57 11.86 42.70 -7.02
N ALA A 58 12.29 42.84 -5.75
CA ALA A 58 12.73 41.74 -4.88
C ALA A 58 13.67 40.75 -5.60
N LEU A 59 14.83 41.26 -6.07
CA LEU A 59 15.81 40.53 -6.87
C LEU A 59 17.01 40.09 -6.03
N THR A 60 16.99 38.84 -5.58
CA THR A 60 18.09 38.22 -4.81
C THR A 60 19.14 37.61 -5.73
N LYS A 61 20.38 38.10 -5.65
CA LYS A 61 21.54 37.55 -6.37
C LYS A 61 21.78 36.07 -6.03
N GLY A 62 22.36 35.32 -6.96
CA GLY A 62 22.66 33.89 -6.78
C GLY A 62 21.45 32.93 -6.82
N ASN A 63 20.21 33.43 -6.76
CA ASN A 63 18.99 32.61 -6.67
C ASN A 63 18.03 32.76 -7.88
N ILE A 64 18.37 33.59 -8.86
CA ILE A 64 17.56 33.86 -10.06
C ILE A 64 18.49 34.15 -11.24
N THR A 65 18.13 33.66 -12.44
CA THR A 65 18.91 33.90 -13.66
C THR A 65 18.89 35.39 -14.04
N ALA A 66 19.84 35.82 -14.86
CA ALA A 66 19.90 37.21 -15.32
C ALA A 66 18.72 37.55 -16.24
N SER A 67 18.32 36.61 -17.08
CA SER A 67 17.16 36.73 -17.96
C SER A 67 15.83 36.69 -17.21
N ASP A 68 15.67 35.86 -16.16
CA ASP A 68 14.48 35.90 -15.29
C ASP A 68 14.39 37.22 -14.53
N ALA A 69 15.51 37.75 -14.01
CA ALA A 69 15.54 39.05 -13.34
C ALA A 69 15.14 40.19 -14.30
N ALA A 70 15.65 40.19 -15.53
CA ALA A 70 15.29 41.16 -16.56
C ALA A 70 13.81 41.03 -16.99
N LYS A 71 13.32 39.79 -17.18
CA LYS A 71 11.91 39.50 -17.50
C LYS A 71 11.00 39.95 -16.36
N LYS A 72 11.33 39.68 -15.09
CA LYS A 72 10.59 40.17 -13.92
C LYS A 72 10.45 41.70 -13.91
N ILE A 73 11.53 42.46 -14.14
CA ILE A 73 11.49 43.94 -14.23
C ILE A 73 10.54 44.41 -15.35
N ARG A 74 10.55 43.74 -16.51
CA ARG A 74 9.67 44.08 -17.64
C ARG A 74 8.21 43.74 -17.37
N ASP A 75 7.96 42.54 -16.85
CA ASP A 75 6.66 41.88 -16.89
C ASP A 75 5.83 42.05 -15.61
N THR A 76 6.47 42.23 -14.44
CA THR A 76 5.76 42.54 -13.19
C THR A 76 5.82 44.03 -12.88
N ASP A 77 4.92 44.49 -12.02
CA ASP A 77 5.06 45.80 -11.40
C ASP A 77 5.94 45.73 -10.14
N PRO A 78 6.36 46.89 -9.59
CA PRO A 78 7.12 46.95 -8.35
C PRO A 78 6.34 46.39 -7.15
N SER A 79 7.07 45.86 -6.18
CA SER A 79 6.57 45.46 -4.87
C SER A 79 5.77 46.57 -4.20
N GLU A 80 4.71 46.20 -3.48
CA GLU A 80 3.88 47.12 -2.69
C GLU A 80 4.74 47.95 -1.72
N GLY A 81 4.45 49.25 -1.61
CA GLY A 81 5.27 50.21 -0.85
C GLY A 81 6.51 50.75 -1.59
N SER A 82 6.80 50.30 -2.81
CA SER A 82 7.84 50.90 -3.67
C SER A 82 7.53 52.37 -3.99
N VAL A 83 8.54 53.23 -3.87
CA VAL A 83 8.48 54.65 -4.31
C VAL A 83 8.80 54.84 -5.80
N LEU A 84 9.00 53.75 -6.56
CA LEU A 84 9.25 53.77 -8.00
C LEU A 84 7.96 53.53 -8.79
N THR A 85 7.62 54.47 -9.68
CA THR A 85 6.60 54.27 -10.74
C THR A 85 7.31 54.23 -12.08
N PHE A 86 6.93 53.31 -12.98
CA PHE A 86 7.55 53.16 -14.29
C PHE A 86 6.56 53.46 -15.42
N THR A 87 7.04 54.15 -16.45
CA THR A 87 6.31 54.43 -17.71
C THR A 87 6.91 53.68 -18.90
N GLU A 88 8.17 53.24 -18.82
CA GLU A 88 8.83 52.38 -19.80
C GLU A 88 9.73 51.37 -19.06
N LYS A 89 9.62 50.08 -19.42
CA LYS A 89 10.43 48.98 -18.87
C LYS A 89 10.86 48.09 -20.05
N ALA A 90 12.10 48.22 -20.53
CA ALA A 90 12.58 47.52 -21.72
C ALA A 90 13.85 46.71 -21.44
N ILE A 91 13.95 45.51 -22.02
CA ILE A 91 15.13 44.64 -21.87
C ILE A 91 16.04 44.77 -23.09
N THR A 92 17.16 45.46 -22.89
CA THR A 92 18.20 45.62 -23.91
C THR A 92 18.90 44.28 -24.15
N ALA A 93 19.45 43.67 -23.09
CA ALA A 93 20.29 42.48 -23.19
C ALA A 93 20.29 41.64 -21.89
N TYR A 94 20.70 40.37 -21.98
CA TYR A 94 21.06 39.51 -20.86
C TYR A 94 21.96 38.35 -21.29
N ASP A 95 22.74 37.85 -20.34
CA ASP A 95 23.54 36.63 -20.46
C ASP A 95 23.49 35.89 -19.12
N ASP A 96 22.76 34.77 -19.08
CA ASP A 96 22.62 33.93 -17.87
C ASP A 96 23.92 33.27 -17.43
N LYS A 97 24.93 33.18 -18.32
CA LYS A 97 26.21 32.51 -18.08
C LYS A 97 27.28 33.49 -17.61
N ALA A 98 27.25 34.73 -18.10
CA ALA A 98 28.01 35.85 -17.53
C ALA A 98 27.36 36.40 -16.24
N GLY A 99 26.08 36.09 -16.00
CA GLY A 99 25.36 36.54 -14.81
C GLY A 99 24.97 38.03 -14.85
N THR A 100 24.68 38.55 -16.05
CA THR A 100 24.46 39.98 -16.29
C THR A 100 23.22 40.25 -17.12
N PHE A 101 22.57 41.39 -16.89
CA PHE A 101 21.49 41.90 -17.73
C PHE A 101 21.48 43.42 -17.80
N THR A 102 20.92 43.97 -18.88
CA THR A 102 20.78 45.42 -19.09
C THR A 102 19.33 45.74 -19.41
N VAL A 103 18.75 46.65 -18.64
CA VAL A 103 17.41 47.20 -18.87
C VAL A 103 17.47 48.71 -19.07
N LYS A 104 16.64 49.22 -19.98
CA LYS A 104 16.30 50.64 -20.10
C LYS A 104 14.99 50.88 -19.35
N VAL A 105 14.97 51.86 -18.46
CA VAL A 105 13.80 52.20 -17.63
C VAL A 105 13.53 53.70 -17.61
N LYS A 106 12.25 54.05 -17.63
CA LYS A 106 11.73 55.41 -17.54
C LYS A 106 10.61 55.48 -16.51
N GLY A 107 10.52 56.55 -15.74
CA GLY A 107 9.59 56.60 -14.62
C GLY A 107 9.84 57.76 -13.66
N THR A 108 9.35 57.63 -12.43
CA THR A 108 9.60 58.54 -11.32
C THR A 108 10.01 57.80 -10.05
N LYS A 109 10.84 58.45 -9.23
CA LYS A 109 11.20 58.03 -7.86
C LYS A 109 10.66 59.09 -6.90
N GLY A 110 9.49 58.82 -6.32
CA GLY A 110 8.63 59.88 -5.79
C GLY A 110 8.28 60.89 -6.90
N GLU A 111 8.56 62.16 -6.68
CA GLU A 111 8.30 63.26 -7.63
C GLU A 111 9.39 63.42 -8.71
N LYS A 112 10.59 62.84 -8.55
CA LYS A 112 11.70 63.02 -9.49
C LYS A 112 11.61 62.05 -10.67
N SER A 113 11.50 62.57 -11.89
CA SER A 113 11.55 61.78 -13.12
C SER A 113 12.95 61.23 -13.44
N PHE A 114 13.02 60.04 -14.03
CA PHE A 114 14.25 59.44 -14.55
C PHE A 114 14.05 58.80 -15.93
N GLU A 115 15.14 58.74 -16.69
CA GLU A 115 15.34 57.79 -17.78
C GLU A 115 16.79 57.29 -17.66
N LYS A 116 17.01 55.98 -17.48
CA LYS A 116 18.35 55.38 -17.33
C LYS A 116 18.40 54.01 -18.01
N GLU A 117 19.56 53.70 -18.59
CA GLU A 117 19.95 52.32 -18.91
C GLU A 117 20.90 51.80 -17.82
N LEU A 118 20.66 50.59 -17.33
CA LEU A 118 21.33 50.04 -16.17
C LEU A 118 21.69 48.57 -16.39
N THR A 119 23.00 48.27 -16.39
CA THR A 119 23.54 46.91 -16.40
C THR A 119 23.74 46.40 -14.97
N PHE A 120 23.20 45.21 -14.69
CA PHE A 120 23.26 44.50 -13.42
C PHE A 120 24.18 43.27 -13.54
N THR A 121 24.81 42.85 -12.43
CA THR A 121 25.80 41.76 -12.40
C THR A 121 25.69 40.93 -11.13
N GLY A 122 26.15 39.67 -11.17
CA GLY A 122 26.11 38.74 -10.03
C GLY A 122 24.78 37.98 -9.91
N PHE A 123 24.11 37.75 -11.04
CA PHE A 123 22.99 36.82 -11.14
C PHE A 123 23.52 35.45 -11.55
N GLU A 124 22.89 34.37 -11.12
CA GLU A 124 23.37 33.00 -11.37
C GLU A 124 22.18 32.10 -11.68
N ASN A 125 22.35 31.11 -12.55
CA ASN A 125 21.35 30.06 -12.67
C ASN A 125 21.41 29.17 -11.41
N PRO A 126 20.36 29.11 -10.57
CA PRO A 126 20.39 28.33 -9.32
C PRO A 126 20.62 26.83 -9.58
N TYR A 127 20.23 26.33 -10.75
CA TYR A 127 20.41 24.96 -11.18
C TYR A 127 21.85 24.64 -11.66
N ALA A 128 22.72 25.65 -11.79
CA ALA A 128 24.15 25.47 -12.05
C ALA A 128 24.96 24.97 -10.84
N LYS A 129 24.31 24.85 -9.67
CA LYS A 129 24.89 24.42 -8.39
C LYS A 129 24.92 22.88 -8.27
N ILE A 130 25.50 22.38 -7.19
CA ILE A 130 25.53 20.96 -6.85
C ILE A 130 24.30 20.64 -5.99
N PHE A 131 23.52 19.62 -6.36
CA PHE A 131 22.43 19.10 -5.54
C PHE A 131 22.95 17.92 -4.73
N PRO A 132 23.22 18.05 -3.41
CA PRO A 132 23.99 17.09 -2.64
C PRO A 132 23.34 15.72 -2.58
N SER A 133 22.01 15.66 -2.42
CA SER A 133 21.27 14.49 -1.96
C SER A 133 20.34 13.90 -3.02
N LEU A 134 20.25 12.56 -3.08
CA LEU A 134 19.20 11.87 -3.82
C LEU A 134 17.90 11.86 -3.00
N SER A 135 16.82 12.41 -3.54
CA SER A 135 15.50 12.43 -2.87
C SER A 135 14.63 11.25 -3.28
N ALA A 136 14.69 10.82 -4.55
CA ALA A 136 14.01 9.63 -5.05
C ALA A 136 14.69 9.06 -6.30
N ALA A 137 14.68 7.73 -6.43
CA ALA A 137 15.02 6.99 -7.66
C ALA A 137 14.21 5.68 -7.68
N GLU A 138 13.21 5.60 -8.57
CA GLU A 138 12.24 4.51 -8.65
C GLU A 138 12.08 4.06 -10.11
N LEU A 139 12.37 2.78 -10.37
CA LEU A 139 12.26 2.16 -11.69
C LEU A 139 10.87 1.52 -11.88
N ASP A 140 10.41 1.41 -13.13
CA ASP A 140 9.23 0.60 -13.44
C ASP A 140 9.61 -0.79 -13.93
N PHE A 141 9.38 -1.79 -13.09
CA PHE A 141 9.52 -3.20 -13.46
C PHE A 141 8.20 -3.86 -13.89
N SER A 142 7.10 -3.12 -14.01
CA SER A 142 5.76 -3.70 -14.28
C SER A 142 5.73 -4.54 -15.57
N ASP A 143 6.25 -4.00 -16.68
CA ASP A 143 6.38 -4.74 -17.95
C ASP A 143 7.44 -5.85 -17.90
N ALA A 144 8.51 -5.63 -17.15
CA ALA A 144 9.59 -6.60 -16.99
C ALA A 144 9.15 -7.84 -16.20
N ILE A 145 8.28 -7.65 -15.21
CA ILE A 145 7.62 -8.72 -14.45
C ILE A 145 6.53 -9.38 -15.30
N GLU A 146 5.64 -8.58 -15.92
CA GLU A 146 4.58 -9.09 -16.81
C GLU A 146 5.12 -10.06 -17.88
N HIS A 147 6.30 -9.77 -18.43
CA HIS A 147 6.92 -10.54 -19.51
C HIS A 147 8.15 -11.38 -19.08
N ASN A 148 8.42 -11.52 -17.78
CA ASN A 148 9.58 -12.25 -17.23
C ASN A 148 10.93 -11.86 -17.90
N LYS A 149 11.11 -10.58 -18.22
CA LYS A 149 12.28 -10.07 -18.97
C LYS A 149 13.56 -10.16 -18.14
N THR A 150 14.62 -10.68 -18.73
CA THR A 150 15.97 -10.65 -18.14
C THR A 150 16.47 -9.21 -17.97
N LEU A 151 17.39 -9.01 -17.02
CA LEU A 151 18.06 -7.71 -16.80
C LEU A 151 18.68 -7.13 -18.09
N ASP A 152 19.29 -7.96 -18.94
CA ASP A 152 19.87 -7.52 -20.21
C ASP A 152 18.82 -7.05 -21.21
N THR A 153 17.65 -7.71 -21.24
CA THR A 153 16.51 -7.27 -22.07
C THR A 153 15.97 -5.93 -21.57
N PHE A 154 15.78 -5.76 -20.26
CA PHE A 154 15.30 -4.52 -19.66
C PHE A 154 16.26 -3.34 -19.88
N ILE A 155 17.57 -3.54 -19.78
CA ILE A 155 18.57 -2.51 -20.11
C ILE A 155 18.57 -2.18 -21.61
N SER A 156 18.30 -3.17 -22.48
CA SER A 156 18.16 -2.94 -23.93
C SER A 156 16.90 -2.13 -24.25
N ASP A 157 15.76 -2.46 -23.62
CA ASP A 157 14.49 -1.72 -23.77
C ASP A 157 14.57 -0.28 -23.23
N ALA A 158 15.51 0.01 -22.32
CA ALA A 158 15.78 1.34 -21.80
C ALA A 158 16.50 2.27 -22.80
N ALA A 159 17.05 1.74 -23.90
CA ALA A 159 17.83 2.50 -24.88
C ALA A 159 16.96 3.47 -25.71
N GLY A 160 16.65 4.62 -25.12
CA GLY A 160 15.77 5.66 -25.68
C GLY A 160 14.40 5.77 -25.01
N ASN A 161 14.10 4.96 -23.98
CA ASN A 161 12.81 4.93 -23.30
C ASN A 161 12.90 5.43 -21.85
N SER A 162 12.50 6.68 -21.61
CA SER A 162 12.46 7.28 -20.27
C SER A 162 11.32 6.78 -19.37
N ALA A 163 10.33 6.05 -19.92
CA ALA A 163 9.17 5.59 -19.15
C ALA A 163 9.50 4.49 -18.11
N LEU A 164 10.67 3.83 -18.23
CA LEU A 164 11.14 2.82 -17.27
C LEU A 164 11.63 3.41 -15.93
N LEU A 165 11.53 4.72 -15.74
CA LEU A 165 11.95 5.44 -14.54
C LEU A 165 10.78 6.30 -14.02
N LYS A 166 10.00 5.75 -13.06
CA LYS A 166 8.84 6.41 -12.45
C LYS A 166 9.19 7.74 -11.79
N LYS A 167 10.35 7.77 -11.09
CA LYS A 167 10.83 8.95 -10.36
C LYS A 167 12.35 9.02 -10.41
N LEU A 168 12.87 10.22 -10.63
CA LEU A 168 14.24 10.60 -10.28
C LEU A 168 14.22 12.06 -9.81
N SER A 169 14.75 12.32 -8.61
CA SER A 169 14.85 13.68 -8.08
C SER A 169 15.99 13.83 -7.08
N PHE A 170 16.58 15.03 -7.07
CA PHE A 170 17.68 15.41 -6.18
C PHE A 170 17.34 16.71 -5.46
N SER A 171 17.81 16.86 -4.23
CA SER A 171 17.47 18.01 -3.39
C SER A 171 18.72 18.69 -2.81
N ASP A 172 18.61 20.01 -2.68
CA ASP A 172 19.48 20.88 -1.90
C ASP A 172 18.61 21.75 -0.97
N ASP A 173 19.02 21.87 0.30
CA ASP A 173 18.22 22.55 1.33
C ASP A 173 18.04 24.06 1.06
N ASN A 174 18.83 24.65 0.14
CA ASN A 174 18.83 26.07 -0.21
C ASN A 174 18.41 26.34 -1.66
N ALA A 175 18.67 25.39 -2.58
CA ALA A 175 18.36 25.50 -4.02
C ALA A 175 17.14 24.69 -4.48
N GLY A 176 16.49 23.93 -3.60
CA GLY A 176 15.25 23.22 -3.88
C GLY A 176 15.45 21.85 -4.54
N THR A 177 14.54 21.47 -5.45
CA THR A 177 14.49 20.11 -6.03
C THR A 177 14.69 20.12 -7.54
N LEU A 178 15.61 19.27 -8.02
CA LEU A 178 15.65 18.80 -9.41
C LEU A 178 14.71 17.61 -9.57
N SER A 179 13.94 17.57 -10.66
CA SER A 179 13.01 16.48 -10.96
C SER A 179 13.11 16.05 -12.42
N LEU A 180 12.89 14.76 -12.67
CA LEU A 180 12.90 14.15 -14.01
C LEU A 180 11.97 14.92 -14.97
N GLY A 181 12.46 15.24 -16.16
CA GLY A 181 11.72 15.99 -17.18
C GLY A 181 12.53 17.12 -17.83
N VAL A 182 11.86 17.88 -18.70
CA VAL A 182 12.39 19.11 -19.32
C VAL A 182 11.69 20.30 -18.67
N HIS A 183 12.47 21.24 -18.16
CA HIS A 183 12.01 22.44 -17.44
C HIS A 183 12.62 23.69 -18.10
N ASP A 184 12.10 24.88 -17.77
CA ASP A 184 12.54 26.13 -18.42
C ASP A 184 14.05 26.41 -18.31
N ARG A 185 14.67 25.96 -17.20
CA ARG A 185 16.04 26.26 -16.79
C ARG A 185 16.99 25.06 -16.71
N TYR A 186 16.47 23.84 -16.84
CA TYR A 186 17.26 22.61 -16.86
C TYR A 186 16.49 21.45 -17.51
N SER A 187 17.20 20.39 -17.92
CA SER A 187 16.59 19.09 -18.21
C SER A 187 17.28 18.00 -17.40
N LEU A 188 16.49 17.12 -16.78
CA LEU A 188 16.98 15.92 -16.12
C LEU A 188 16.34 14.69 -16.78
N ALA A 189 17.18 13.85 -17.37
CA ALA A 189 16.83 12.51 -17.84
C ALA A 189 17.74 11.48 -17.15
N ALA A 190 17.65 10.21 -17.54
CA ALA A 190 18.66 9.22 -17.18
C ALA A 190 18.86 8.19 -18.29
N ALA A 191 20.07 7.63 -18.35
CA ALA A 191 20.34 6.35 -18.99
C ALA A 191 20.40 5.24 -17.91
N LEU A 192 20.19 3.99 -18.31
CA LEU A 192 20.35 2.83 -17.44
C LEU A 192 21.50 1.95 -17.97
N GLU A 193 22.41 1.54 -17.09
CA GLU A 193 23.48 0.58 -17.38
C GLU A 193 23.35 -0.67 -16.50
N LYS A 194 23.77 -1.83 -17.02
CA LYS A 194 23.94 -3.04 -16.23
C LYS A 194 25.21 -2.94 -15.37
N ASN A 195 25.09 -3.24 -14.09
CA ASN A 195 26.17 -3.25 -13.10
C ASN A 195 26.14 -4.57 -12.33
N GLY A 196 26.67 -5.64 -12.95
CA GLY A 196 26.54 -7.01 -12.43
C GLY A 196 25.09 -7.51 -12.50
N ASP A 197 24.52 -7.83 -11.35
CA ASP A 197 23.11 -8.20 -11.11
C ASP A 197 22.17 -6.99 -10.94
N LYS A 198 22.70 -5.76 -11.06
CA LYS A 198 22.03 -4.51 -10.67
C LYS A 198 21.92 -3.53 -11.84
N ILE A 199 21.09 -2.51 -11.65
CA ILE A 199 20.88 -1.41 -12.58
C ILE A 199 21.55 -0.16 -11.99
N LYS A 200 22.47 0.42 -12.75
CA LYS A 200 23.08 1.72 -12.47
C LYS A 200 22.30 2.79 -13.22
N ILE A 201 21.63 3.67 -12.48
CA ILE A 201 20.96 4.86 -13.03
C ILE A 201 22.02 5.93 -13.26
N ILE A 202 22.06 6.50 -14.47
CA ILE A 202 23.00 7.56 -14.85
C ILE A 202 22.21 8.82 -15.17
N PRO A 203 22.16 9.80 -14.25
CA PRO A 203 21.50 11.08 -14.49
C PRO A 203 22.15 11.81 -15.67
N VAL A 204 21.35 12.11 -16.68
CA VAL A 204 21.74 12.95 -17.82
C VAL A 204 21.14 14.33 -17.55
N TYR A 205 21.99 15.25 -17.11
CA TYR A 205 21.56 16.54 -16.55
C TYR A 205 22.20 17.70 -17.31
N LYS A 206 21.36 18.62 -17.77
CA LYS A 206 21.79 19.82 -18.49
C LYS A 206 21.18 21.07 -17.88
N VAL A 207 21.98 22.12 -17.76
CA VAL A 207 21.55 23.44 -17.31
C VAL A 207 21.41 24.36 -18.52
N LYS A 208 20.28 25.05 -18.62
CA LYS A 208 19.91 25.89 -19.76
C LYS A 208 20.17 27.37 -19.45
N TYR A 209 20.86 28.05 -20.37
CA TYR A 209 21.24 29.45 -20.26
C TYR A 209 20.67 30.21 -21.46
N LEU A 210 19.97 31.31 -21.19
CA LEU A 210 19.45 32.22 -22.21
C LEU A 210 20.40 33.41 -22.36
N LYS A 211 20.58 33.85 -23.61
CA LYS A 211 21.33 35.05 -23.96
C LYS A 211 20.54 35.88 -24.97
N LYS A 212 20.56 37.20 -24.81
CA LYS A 212 20.05 38.16 -25.79
C LYS A 212 21.01 39.35 -25.83
N GLU A 213 21.49 39.71 -27.01
CA GLU A 213 22.30 40.93 -27.21
C GLU A 213 21.43 42.10 -27.71
N ALA A 214 22.00 43.31 -27.73
CA ALA A 214 21.26 44.53 -28.04
C ALA A 214 20.79 44.56 -29.50
N GLY A 215 19.48 44.46 -29.70
CA GLY A 215 18.85 44.38 -31.03
C GLY A 215 18.71 42.96 -31.59
N GLU A 216 19.21 41.94 -30.89
CA GLU A 216 19.14 40.54 -31.32
C GLU A 216 17.95 39.77 -30.71
N SER A 217 17.67 38.60 -31.29
CA SER A 217 16.73 37.61 -30.74
C SER A 217 17.31 36.90 -29.51
N GLU A 218 16.45 36.36 -28.64
CA GLU A 218 16.90 35.44 -27.60
C GLU A 218 17.47 34.15 -28.23
N THR A 219 18.61 33.72 -27.72
CA THR A 219 19.25 32.44 -28.00
C THR A 219 19.34 31.61 -26.73
N SER A 220 19.47 30.28 -26.87
CA SER A 220 19.58 29.35 -25.75
C SER A 220 20.75 28.42 -25.95
N THR A 221 21.49 28.14 -24.88
CA THR A 221 22.56 27.14 -24.84
C THR A 221 22.37 26.21 -23.65
N GLU A 222 22.82 24.97 -23.80
CA GLU A 222 22.83 23.98 -22.72
C GLU A 222 24.27 23.70 -22.28
N THR A 223 24.47 23.41 -21.00
CA THR A 223 25.73 22.89 -20.47
C THR A 223 25.45 21.60 -19.73
N ASP A 224 26.10 20.51 -20.15
CA ASP A 224 26.05 19.23 -19.45
C ASP A 224 26.68 19.38 -18.05
N ARG A 225 25.98 18.87 -17.04
CA ARG A 225 26.37 18.86 -15.63
C ARG A 225 26.16 17.47 -14.99
N SER A 226 26.00 16.42 -15.80
CA SER A 226 25.79 15.03 -15.37
C SER A 226 26.88 14.53 -14.41
N ALA A 227 28.12 14.98 -14.62
CA ALA A 227 29.26 14.66 -13.75
C ALA A 227 29.08 15.08 -12.28
N LEU A 228 28.19 16.04 -11.96
CA LEU A 228 27.92 16.47 -10.59
C LEU A 228 27.27 15.36 -9.72
N PHE A 229 26.72 14.32 -10.33
CA PHE A 229 26.08 13.18 -9.63
C PHE A 229 27.02 11.98 -9.42
N ALA A 230 28.27 12.02 -9.89
CA ALA A 230 29.19 10.89 -9.82
C ALA A 230 29.41 10.34 -8.39
N ARG A 231 29.35 11.20 -7.35
CA ARG A 231 29.44 10.79 -5.94
C ARG A 231 28.27 9.89 -5.46
N LEU A 232 27.12 9.96 -6.13
CA LEU A 232 25.89 9.23 -5.77
C LEU A 232 25.78 7.87 -6.47
N GLY A 233 26.86 7.39 -7.12
CA GLY A 233 26.85 6.14 -7.89
C GLY A 233 26.44 4.89 -7.09
N ALA A 234 26.64 4.89 -5.76
CA ALA A 234 26.13 3.86 -4.87
C ALA A 234 24.60 3.94 -4.74
N ASP A 235 24.06 5.11 -4.36
CA ASP A 235 22.62 5.32 -4.18
C ASP A 235 21.82 5.15 -5.48
N LEU A 236 22.45 5.45 -6.62
CA LEU A 236 21.91 5.30 -7.97
C LEU A 236 22.06 3.88 -8.53
N THR A 237 22.74 2.96 -7.83
CA THR A 237 22.76 1.53 -8.18
C THR A 237 21.64 0.80 -7.45
N LYS A 238 20.59 0.40 -8.19
CA LYS A 238 19.41 -0.31 -7.66
C LYS A 238 19.45 -1.81 -8.00
N PRO A 239 18.94 -2.70 -7.14
CA PRO A 239 18.73 -4.09 -7.53
C PRO A 239 17.71 -4.19 -8.67
N TYR A 240 17.77 -5.28 -9.44
CA TYR A 240 16.66 -5.67 -10.31
C TYR A 240 15.51 -6.28 -9.48
N PHE A 241 14.36 -6.57 -10.09
CA PHE A 241 13.23 -7.14 -9.37
C PHE A 241 13.54 -8.55 -8.83
N SER A 242 13.00 -8.86 -7.65
CA SER A 242 13.12 -10.17 -7.00
C SER A 242 11.88 -11.05 -7.25
N LYS A 243 11.95 -12.35 -6.94
CA LYS A 243 10.77 -13.24 -6.95
C LYS A 243 9.63 -12.69 -6.07
N GLU A 244 9.95 -12.04 -4.96
CA GLU A 244 8.96 -11.45 -4.06
C GLU A 244 8.22 -10.26 -4.69
N ASP A 245 8.88 -9.51 -5.57
CA ASP A 245 8.25 -8.44 -6.34
C ASP A 245 7.34 -9.00 -7.44
N VAL A 246 7.68 -10.18 -8.01
CA VAL A 246 6.78 -10.93 -8.91
C VAL A 246 5.53 -11.36 -8.17
N PHE A 247 5.66 -12.00 -7.01
CA PHE A 247 4.51 -12.42 -6.18
C PHE A 247 3.63 -11.21 -5.80
N ARG A 248 4.26 -10.10 -5.39
CA ARG A 248 3.55 -8.85 -5.02
C ARG A 248 2.88 -8.19 -6.24
N TYR A 249 3.46 -8.29 -7.42
CA TYR A 249 2.84 -7.82 -8.66
C TYR A 249 1.60 -8.65 -9.02
N LEU A 250 1.73 -9.98 -9.04
CA LEU A 250 0.64 -10.90 -9.37
C LEU A 250 -0.54 -10.76 -8.40
N ILE A 251 -0.27 -10.70 -7.09
CA ILE A 251 -1.32 -10.61 -6.06
C ILE A 251 -1.99 -9.22 -6.02
N ASN A 252 -1.31 -8.17 -6.47
CA ASN A 252 -1.93 -6.86 -6.67
C ASN A 252 -2.75 -6.80 -7.97
N LYS A 253 -2.54 -7.74 -8.91
CA LYS A 253 -3.28 -7.85 -10.17
C LYS A 253 -4.58 -8.68 -10.08
N THR A 254 -4.80 -9.42 -8.99
CA THR A 254 -6.09 -10.10 -8.75
C THR A 254 -7.18 -9.09 -8.39
N ASP A 255 -8.36 -9.26 -8.97
CA ASP A 255 -9.58 -8.52 -8.64
C ASP A 255 -10.39 -9.18 -7.50
N ASP A 256 -11.52 -8.59 -7.15
CA ASP A 256 -12.43 -9.08 -6.11
C ASP A 256 -13.11 -10.42 -6.47
N GLY A 257 -13.08 -10.81 -7.75
CA GLY A 257 -13.59 -12.08 -8.28
C GLY A 257 -12.64 -13.28 -8.12
N ILE A 258 -11.57 -13.14 -7.33
CA ILE A 258 -10.60 -14.21 -6.99
C ILE A 258 -11.24 -15.39 -6.21
N ILE A 259 -12.44 -15.21 -5.66
CA ILE A 259 -13.23 -16.27 -5.00
C ILE A 259 -14.36 -16.69 -5.95
N ASN A 260 -14.45 -17.98 -6.28
CA ASN A 260 -15.61 -18.54 -6.98
C ASN A 260 -16.81 -18.63 -6.02
N VAL A 261 -17.80 -17.76 -6.23
CA VAL A 261 -19.06 -17.76 -5.46
C VAL A 261 -20.05 -18.76 -6.06
N SER A 262 -20.76 -19.50 -5.19
CA SER A 262 -21.89 -20.34 -5.57
C SER A 262 -23.01 -20.23 -4.55
N ALA A 263 -24.17 -19.73 -4.97
CA ALA A 263 -25.38 -19.64 -4.15
C ALA A 263 -25.95 -21.01 -3.75
N ASP A 264 -25.43 -22.08 -4.35
CA ASP A 264 -25.84 -23.47 -4.19
C ASP A 264 -24.99 -24.24 -3.16
N VAL A 265 -23.95 -23.59 -2.60
CA VAL A 265 -22.92 -24.14 -1.71
C VAL A 265 -22.78 -23.24 -0.48
N PHE A 266 -22.69 -23.83 0.71
CA PHE A 266 -22.43 -23.08 1.95
C PHE A 266 -20.94 -22.67 2.02
N GLY A 267 -20.66 -21.46 2.48
CA GLY A 267 -19.28 -20.98 2.60
C GLY A 267 -18.44 -21.88 3.52
N SER A 268 -19.08 -22.50 4.50
CA SER A 268 -18.40 -23.41 5.42
C SER A 268 -18.03 -24.78 4.88
N GLU A 269 -18.58 -25.21 3.74
CA GLU A 269 -18.13 -26.42 3.06
C GLU A 269 -16.64 -26.29 2.71
N TYR A 270 -16.25 -25.12 2.19
CA TYR A 270 -14.87 -24.74 1.89
C TYR A 270 -14.00 -24.49 3.13
N TYR A 271 -14.54 -23.81 4.15
CA TYR A 271 -13.83 -23.58 5.43
C TYR A 271 -13.37 -24.89 6.06
N ALA A 272 -14.28 -25.85 6.20
CA ALA A 272 -13.98 -27.16 6.77
C ALA A 272 -13.00 -27.93 5.86
N PHE A 273 -13.24 -27.94 4.53
CA PHE A 273 -12.34 -28.62 3.59
C PHE A 273 -10.89 -28.15 3.74
N ALA A 274 -10.70 -26.83 3.78
CA ALA A 274 -9.39 -26.22 3.89
C ALA A 274 -8.74 -26.45 5.27
N LYS A 275 -9.49 -26.20 6.35
CA LYS A 275 -9.00 -26.27 7.74
C LYS A 275 -8.55 -27.69 8.13
N HIS A 276 -9.30 -28.72 7.73
CA HIS A 276 -9.03 -30.10 8.17
C HIS A 276 -8.01 -30.84 7.30
N LEU A 277 -8.03 -30.62 5.98
CA LEU A 277 -7.08 -31.29 5.06
C LEU A 277 -5.81 -30.48 4.80
N ARG A 278 -5.71 -29.24 5.30
CA ARG A 278 -4.60 -28.29 5.07
C ARG A 278 -4.29 -28.12 3.57
N VAL A 279 -5.32 -27.89 2.78
CA VAL A 279 -5.20 -27.67 1.33
C VAL A 279 -6.09 -26.53 0.84
N THR A 280 -5.79 -26.00 -0.33
CA THR A 280 -6.73 -25.12 -1.05
C THR A 280 -7.85 -25.98 -1.66
N PRO A 281 -9.13 -25.76 -1.32
CA PRO A 281 -10.22 -26.54 -1.88
C PRO A 281 -10.32 -26.35 -3.41
N ALA A 282 -10.52 -27.44 -4.13
CA ALA A 282 -10.64 -27.39 -5.58
C ALA A 282 -11.78 -26.46 -6.01
N ARG A 283 -11.51 -25.60 -7.01
CA ARG A 283 -12.42 -24.56 -7.52
C ARG A 283 -12.76 -23.42 -6.54
N LEU A 284 -12.18 -23.32 -5.34
CA LEU A 284 -12.43 -22.14 -4.49
C LEU A 284 -11.85 -20.86 -5.09
N ILE A 285 -10.61 -20.92 -5.57
CA ILE A 285 -9.88 -19.78 -6.14
C ILE A 285 -10.11 -19.68 -7.65
N ASN A 286 -10.20 -18.45 -8.15
CA ASN A 286 -10.35 -18.09 -9.56
C ASN A 286 -9.14 -17.24 -10.02
N ASP A 287 -8.04 -17.88 -10.39
CA ASP A 287 -6.78 -17.22 -10.75
C ASP A 287 -6.58 -17.06 -12.27
N ALA A 288 -7.63 -17.26 -13.07
CA ALA A 288 -7.57 -17.27 -14.54
C ALA A 288 -6.92 -16.00 -15.15
N HIS A 289 -7.09 -14.84 -14.51
CA HIS A 289 -6.50 -13.57 -14.93
C HIS A 289 -4.97 -13.50 -14.75
N ILE A 290 -4.38 -14.28 -13.82
CA ILE A 290 -2.93 -14.31 -13.55
C ILE A 290 -2.22 -15.56 -14.10
N GLN A 291 -2.95 -16.65 -14.34
CA GLN A 291 -2.43 -17.90 -14.93
C GLN A 291 -1.61 -17.67 -16.23
N THR A 292 -2.05 -16.74 -17.09
CA THR A 292 -1.31 -16.39 -18.33
C THR A 292 0.06 -15.75 -18.07
N ILE A 293 0.26 -15.09 -16.91
CA ILE A 293 1.54 -14.50 -16.50
C ILE A 293 2.38 -15.57 -15.79
N MET A 294 1.78 -16.36 -14.89
CA MET A 294 2.44 -17.48 -14.21
C MET A 294 3.04 -18.48 -15.21
N ALA A 295 2.32 -18.78 -16.29
CA ALA A 295 2.78 -19.64 -17.39
C ALA A 295 3.94 -19.06 -18.24
N ARG A 296 4.40 -17.82 -17.99
CA ARG A 296 5.62 -17.22 -18.56
C ARG A 296 6.84 -17.42 -17.67
N TYR A 297 6.63 -17.75 -16.40
CA TYR A 297 7.68 -18.03 -15.43
C TYR A 297 8.09 -19.50 -15.38
N ASN A 298 7.22 -20.42 -15.80
CA ASN A 298 7.59 -21.83 -16.05
C ASN A 298 8.14 -22.02 -17.48
N ARG A 299 9.13 -21.22 -17.87
CA ARG A 299 9.79 -21.24 -19.19
C ARG A 299 11.26 -20.82 -19.07
N GLU A 300 12.11 -21.45 -19.86
CA GLU A 300 13.52 -21.04 -19.99
C GLU A 300 13.66 -19.70 -20.74
N GLY A 301 14.77 -19.00 -20.50
CA GLY A 301 15.12 -17.74 -21.16
C GLY A 301 14.60 -16.46 -20.48
N GLY A 302 13.71 -16.56 -19.49
CA GLY A 302 13.29 -15.44 -18.65
C GLY A 302 14.24 -15.13 -17.50
N GLN A 303 13.91 -14.10 -16.70
CA GLN A 303 14.67 -13.72 -15.49
C GLN A 303 14.64 -14.79 -14.39
N PHE A 304 13.49 -15.45 -14.22
CA PHE A 304 13.34 -16.61 -13.35
C PHE A 304 12.67 -17.75 -14.12
N ASN A 305 13.12 -18.98 -13.87
CA ASN A 305 12.38 -20.19 -14.21
C ASN A 305 11.85 -20.79 -12.91
N MET A 306 10.53 -20.81 -12.72
CA MET A 306 9.88 -21.26 -11.48
C MET A 306 8.42 -21.67 -11.68
N GLU A 307 8.01 -22.78 -11.05
CA GLU A 307 6.61 -23.18 -10.98
C GLU A 307 5.91 -22.48 -9.81
N MET A 308 4.93 -21.63 -10.12
CA MET A 308 4.06 -21.00 -9.13
C MET A 308 2.68 -21.66 -9.08
N ASP A 309 1.96 -21.42 -7.98
CA ASP A 309 0.55 -21.74 -7.82
C ASP A 309 -0.16 -20.66 -6.96
N THR A 310 -1.49 -20.75 -6.85
CA THR A 310 -2.30 -19.87 -6.00
C THR A 310 -2.93 -20.67 -4.86
N ALA A 311 -2.70 -20.29 -3.60
CA ALA A 311 -3.14 -21.10 -2.45
C ALA A 311 -3.69 -20.28 -1.28
N LEU A 312 -4.58 -20.88 -0.49
CA LEU A 312 -4.95 -20.39 0.84
C LEU A 312 -3.71 -20.35 1.75
N PHE A 313 -3.51 -19.23 2.43
CA PHE A 313 -2.38 -19.02 3.33
C PHE A 313 -2.78 -19.44 4.75
N HIS A 314 -2.18 -20.51 5.27
CA HIS A 314 -2.50 -21.11 6.56
C HIS A 314 -4.01 -21.34 6.80
N PRO A 315 -4.68 -22.16 5.96
CA PRO A 315 -6.12 -22.47 6.11
C PRO A 315 -6.50 -23.06 7.47
N GLU A 316 -5.56 -23.70 8.17
CA GLU A 316 -5.71 -24.22 9.53
C GLU A 316 -5.64 -23.13 10.62
N ASN A 317 -4.96 -22.00 10.35
CA ASN A 317 -4.78 -20.87 11.28
C ASN A 317 -5.45 -19.58 10.74
N GLU A 318 -6.78 -19.55 10.73
CA GLU A 318 -7.61 -18.40 10.31
C GLU A 318 -7.49 -17.94 8.84
N GLY A 319 -6.73 -18.64 7.98
CA GLY A 319 -6.60 -18.34 6.55
C GLY A 319 -7.90 -18.40 5.73
N ILE A 320 -8.97 -18.94 6.32
CA ILE A 320 -10.33 -18.97 5.78
C ILE A 320 -11.36 -18.75 6.89
N LYS A 321 -12.40 -17.96 6.62
CA LYS A 321 -13.50 -17.66 7.55
C LYS A 321 -14.82 -17.64 6.80
N ALA A 322 -15.71 -18.57 7.14
CA ALA A 322 -17.06 -18.64 6.59
C ALA A 322 -18.08 -17.95 7.50
N ASP A 323 -19.10 -17.39 6.86
CA ASP A 323 -20.33 -16.91 7.50
C ASP A 323 -21.52 -17.42 6.68
N ASP A 324 -22.08 -18.56 7.08
CA ASP A 324 -23.25 -19.16 6.42
C ASP A 324 -24.56 -18.44 6.79
N ILE A 325 -24.53 -17.61 7.83
CA ILE A 325 -25.65 -16.78 8.26
C ILE A 325 -25.85 -15.64 7.26
N GLU A 326 -24.78 -14.96 6.85
CA GLU A 326 -24.79 -13.90 5.86
C GLU A 326 -24.37 -14.34 4.45
N GLY A 327 -24.01 -15.61 4.24
CA GLY A 327 -23.64 -16.15 2.94
C GLY A 327 -22.36 -15.54 2.39
N THR A 328 -21.36 -15.34 3.26
CA THR A 328 -20.07 -14.75 2.90
C THR A 328 -18.91 -15.69 3.21
N LEU A 329 -17.82 -15.53 2.45
CA LEU A 329 -16.57 -16.25 2.66
C LEU A 329 -15.41 -15.26 2.54
N GLU A 330 -14.53 -15.27 3.53
CA GLU A 330 -13.31 -14.48 3.59
C GLU A 330 -12.11 -15.42 3.55
N ILE A 331 -11.14 -15.16 2.68
CA ILE A 331 -9.91 -15.94 2.55
C ILE A 331 -8.70 -15.03 2.59
N THR A 332 -7.61 -15.51 3.19
CA THR A 332 -6.27 -14.99 2.97
C THR A 332 -5.52 -15.98 2.10
N TYR A 333 -4.93 -15.51 1.01
CA TYR A 333 -4.26 -16.34 0.02
C TYR A 333 -2.89 -15.75 -0.35
N CYS A 334 -2.09 -16.58 -1.01
CA CYS A 334 -0.76 -16.26 -1.52
C CYS A 334 -0.62 -16.72 -2.98
N ILE A 335 0.36 -16.14 -3.65
CA ILE A 335 0.90 -16.64 -4.93
C ILE A 335 2.40 -16.78 -4.70
N ALA A 336 2.92 -18.00 -4.86
CA ALA A 336 4.28 -18.35 -4.49
C ALA A 336 4.75 -19.57 -5.30
N GLU A 337 6.01 -19.98 -5.14
CA GLU A 337 6.49 -21.22 -5.74
C GLU A 337 5.84 -22.45 -5.10
N LYS A 338 5.56 -23.50 -5.90
CA LYS A 338 4.88 -24.72 -5.42
C LYS A 338 5.55 -25.38 -4.23
N GLU A 339 6.89 -25.33 -4.17
CA GLU A 339 7.68 -25.83 -3.03
C GLU A 339 7.36 -25.04 -1.75
N GLN A 340 7.27 -23.70 -1.83
CA GLN A 340 6.91 -22.85 -0.68
C GLN A 340 5.46 -23.07 -0.22
N ILE A 341 4.56 -23.41 -1.15
CA ILE A 341 3.15 -23.72 -0.85
C ILE A 341 3.02 -25.10 -0.19
N ALA A 342 3.71 -26.12 -0.72
CA ALA A 342 3.74 -27.46 -0.12
C ALA A 342 4.36 -27.45 1.28
N GLU A 343 5.42 -26.66 1.47
CA GLU A 343 6.03 -26.37 2.77
C GLU A 343 5.06 -25.69 3.75
N MET A 344 4.40 -24.61 3.32
CA MET A 344 3.44 -23.86 4.15
C MET A 344 2.29 -24.74 4.67
N LEU A 345 1.87 -25.72 3.87
CA LEU A 345 0.79 -26.66 4.19
C LEU A 345 1.28 -27.93 4.91
N SER A 346 2.59 -28.10 5.09
CA SER A 346 3.19 -29.25 5.76
C SER A 346 2.88 -29.25 7.26
N SER A 347 2.54 -30.42 7.81
CA SER A 347 2.52 -30.63 9.27
C SER A 347 3.93 -30.71 9.90
N LYS A 348 4.98 -30.79 9.07
CA LYS A 348 6.39 -30.84 9.47
C LYS A 348 7.22 -29.93 8.55
N PRO A 349 7.18 -28.60 8.76
CA PRO A 349 7.87 -27.63 7.93
C PRO A 349 9.40 -27.75 8.02
N ASP A 350 10.10 -27.65 6.88
CA ASP A 350 11.55 -27.52 6.80
C ASP A 350 11.97 -26.04 6.93
N PRO A 351 12.65 -25.64 8.03
CA PRO A 351 13.01 -24.25 8.28
C PRO A 351 14.06 -23.67 7.29
N SER A 352 14.60 -24.46 6.37
CA SER A 352 15.47 -23.99 5.29
C SER A 352 14.71 -23.43 4.08
N VAL A 353 13.45 -23.82 3.89
CA VAL A 353 12.60 -23.32 2.80
C VAL A 353 12.17 -21.88 3.10
N ARG A 354 12.29 -20.98 2.12
CA ARG A 354 11.94 -19.57 2.32
C ARG A 354 10.43 -19.41 2.49
N ARG A 355 10.01 -19.00 3.70
CA ARG A 355 8.61 -18.67 4.02
C ARG A 355 8.00 -17.64 3.06
N ILE A 356 6.71 -17.79 2.82
CA ILE A 356 5.88 -16.85 2.06
C ILE A 356 5.69 -15.56 2.87
N THR A 357 6.03 -14.41 2.28
CA THR A 357 5.91 -13.07 2.89
C THR A 357 4.85 -12.18 2.24
N VAL A 358 4.24 -12.66 1.15
CA VAL A 358 3.29 -11.91 0.33
C VAL A 358 1.94 -12.62 0.34
N THR A 359 0.94 -11.96 0.92
CA THR A 359 -0.43 -12.45 1.05
C THR A 359 -1.43 -11.32 0.77
N LYS A 360 -2.68 -11.69 0.49
CA LYS A 360 -3.80 -10.76 0.31
C LYS A 360 -5.07 -11.41 0.86
N THR A 361 -5.91 -10.62 1.50
CA THR A 361 -7.24 -11.04 1.96
C THR A 361 -8.28 -10.61 0.93
N ALA A 362 -9.23 -11.48 0.64
CA ALA A 362 -10.41 -11.20 -0.18
C ALA A 362 -11.67 -11.69 0.53
N LYS A 363 -12.80 -11.03 0.28
CA LYS A 363 -14.11 -11.40 0.84
C LYS A 363 -15.16 -11.34 -0.23
N ALA A 364 -15.95 -12.40 -0.35
CA ALA A 364 -17.05 -12.49 -1.30
C ALA A 364 -18.37 -12.84 -0.59
N ALA A 365 -19.48 -12.43 -1.18
CA ALA A 365 -20.84 -12.68 -0.71
C ALA A 365 -21.68 -13.31 -1.82
N GLY A 366 -22.74 -14.03 -1.44
CA GLY A 366 -23.61 -14.76 -2.37
C GLY A 366 -23.44 -16.28 -2.31
N PHE A 367 -22.80 -16.81 -1.27
CA PHE A 367 -22.89 -18.24 -0.92
C PHE A 367 -24.28 -18.57 -0.35
N LYS A 368 -24.63 -19.86 -0.28
CA LYS A 368 -25.90 -20.32 0.27
C LYS A 368 -26.05 -19.81 1.71
N LYS A 369 -27.16 -19.11 2.00
CA LYS A 369 -27.50 -18.64 3.37
C LYS A 369 -28.30 -19.68 4.14
N ILE A 370 -28.15 -19.68 5.45
CA ILE A 370 -29.02 -20.39 6.39
C ILE A 370 -30.38 -19.66 6.46
N PRO A 371 -31.52 -20.34 6.23
CA PRO A 371 -32.84 -19.74 6.38
C PRO A 371 -33.21 -19.71 7.87
N LYS A 372 -32.80 -18.66 8.59
CA LYS A 372 -33.04 -18.45 10.04
C LYS A 372 -34.50 -18.78 10.45
N ASP A 373 -35.47 -18.29 9.68
CA ASP A 373 -36.90 -18.46 9.96
C ASP A 373 -37.43 -19.89 9.68
N ASN A 374 -36.62 -20.77 9.08
CA ASN A 374 -37.02 -22.13 8.68
C ASN A 374 -35.84 -23.12 8.67
N ILE A 375 -35.12 -23.26 9.79
CA ILE A 375 -34.03 -24.26 9.93
C ILE A 375 -34.52 -25.70 9.71
N ALA A 376 -35.81 -25.98 9.95
CA ALA A 376 -36.42 -27.28 9.65
C ALA A 376 -36.32 -27.68 8.17
N SER A 377 -36.14 -26.72 7.25
CA SER A 377 -35.85 -27.00 5.83
C SER A 377 -34.42 -27.49 5.55
N LEU A 378 -33.49 -27.32 6.50
CA LEU A 378 -32.14 -27.89 6.45
C LEU A 378 -32.02 -29.14 7.33
N PHE A 379 -32.56 -29.07 8.55
CA PHE A 379 -32.48 -30.10 9.58
C PHE A 379 -33.81 -30.24 10.32
N ASN A 380 -34.66 -31.16 9.86
CA ASN A 380 -35.89 -31.53 10.54
C ASN A 380 -35.58 -32.56 11.66
N PHE A 381 -35.50 -32.10 12.90
CA PHE A 381 -35.34 -32.95 14.09
C PHE A 381 -36.69 -33.49 14.54
N SER A 382 -36.78 -34.79 14.78
CA SER A 382 -38.01 -35.46 15.24
C SER A 382 -37.71 -36.48 16.33
N VAL A 383 -38.30 -36.30 17.52
CA VAL A 383 -38.25 -37.30 18.59
C VAL A 383 -39.44 -38.24 18.42
N LYS A 384 -39.18 -39.52 18.13
CA LYS A 384 -40.20 -40.57 18.14
C LYS A 384 -40.30 -41.14 19.55
N VAL A 385 -41.51 -41.23 20.11
CA VAL A 385 -41.78 -41.87 21.40
C VAL A 385 -42.77 -43.01 21.18
N LYS A 386 -42.51 -44.23 21.68
CA LYS A 386 -43.46 -45.34 21.56
C LYS A 386 -44.76 -44.98 22.30
N ASP A 387 -45.90 -45.17 21.64
CA ASP A 387 -47.19 -44.79 22.19
C ASP A 387 -47.70 -45.80 23.24
N ASP A 388 -47.05 -45.79 24.39
CA ASP A 388 -47.47 -46.49 25.60
C ASP A 388 -47.21 -45.63 26.85
N PRO A 389 -47.96 -45.82 27.95
CA PRO A 389 -47.85 -44.97 29.14
C PRO A 389 -46.45 -44.97 29.79
N ASN A 390 -45.71 -46.07 29.72
CA ASN A 390 -44.38 -46.20 30.31
C ASN A 390 -43.34 -45.43 29.48
N SER A 391 -43.40 -45.54 28.15
CA SER A 391 -42.54 -44.79 27.23
C SER A 391 -42.82 -43.28 27.28
N ARG A 392 -44.10 -42.88 27.35
CA ARG A 392 -44.53 -41.49 27.62
C ARG A 392 -43.96 -40.97 28.94
N GLN A 393 -44.11 -41.73 30.04
CA GLN A 393 -43.59 -41.34 31.36
C GLN A 393 -42.06 -41.22 31.37
N LYS A 394 -41.34 -42.18 30.77
CA LYS A 394 -39.88 -42.14 30.64
C LYS A 394 -39.40 -40.91 29.86
N TRP A 395 -40.12 -40.50 28.81
CA TRP A 395 -39.77 -39.29 28.06
C TRP A 395 -39.94 -38.02 28.91
N GLN A 396 -41.06 -37.88 29.62
CA GLN A 396 -41.30 -36.74 30.52
C GLN A 396 -40.21 -36.60 31.60
N HIS A 397 -39.73 -37.72 32.15
CA HIS A 397 -38.66 -37.74 33.17
C HIS A 397 -37.24 -37.70 32.58
N LYS A 398 -37.05 -37.78 31.25
CA LYS A 398 -35.73 -37.62 30.62
C LYS A 398 -35.29 -36.16 30.73
N VAL A 399 -34.07 -35.94 31.19
CA VAL A 399 -33.46 -34.61 31.33
C VAL A 399 -32.21 -34.53 30.44
N PHE A 400 -31.95 -33.34 29.89
CA PHE A 400 -30.69 -32.96 29.26
C PHE A 400 -30.33 -31.54 29.69
N GLU A 401 -29.11 -31.36 30.20
CA GLU A 401 -28.58 -30.05 30.64
C GLU A 401 -27.32 -29.74 29.83
N ASN A 402 -27.46 -28.90 28.80
CA ASN A 402 -26.43 -28.54 27.82
C ASN A 402 -25.65 -29.76 27.29
N TYR A 403 -26.37 -30.86 27.02
CA TYR A 403 -25.77 -32.13 26.63
C TYR A 403 -25.10 -31.95 25.26
N ARG A 404 -23.78 -32.16 25.17
CA ARG A 404 -23.02 -32.08 23.92
C ARG A 404 -23.39 -33.24 23.01
N PHE A 405 -24.12 -32.92 21.94
CA PHE A 405 -24.64 -33.90 21.01
C PHE A 405 -23.79 -34.00 19.75
N LEU A 406 -23.24 -32.87 19.28
CA LEU A 406 -22.22 -32.79 18.24
C LEU A 406 -21.15 -31.77 18.68
N SER A 407 -19.86 -32.10 18.57
CA SER A 407 -18.77 -31.12 18.71
C SER A 407 -17.45 -31.58 18.11
N GLU A 408 -16.61 -30.61 17.72
CA GLU A 408 -15.19 -30.81 17.39
C GLU A 408 -14.47 -31.62 18.49
N GLN A 409 -13.82 -32.74 18.15
CA GLN A 409 -12.91 -33.46 19.04
C GLN A 409 -11.44 -33.17 18.72
N TYR A 410 -10.65 -33.01 19.77
CA TYR A 410 -9.23 -32.70 19.73
C TYR A 410 -8.43 -33.85 20.34
N ASP A 411 -7.27 -34.16 19.77
CA ASP A 411 -6.34 -35.13 20.33
C ASP A 411 -5.45 -34.54 21.45
N THR A 412 -4.47 -35.33 21.88
CA THR A 412 -3.49 -34.95 22.92
C THR A 412 -2.53 -33.83 22.50
N GLU A 413 -2.34 -33.61 21.20
CA GLU A 413 -1.51 -32.53 20.65
C GLU A 413 -2.34 -31.27 20.34
N ARG A 414 -3.67 -31.36 20.51
CA ARG A 414 -4.71 -30.38 20.17
C ARG A 414 -4.93 -30.20 18.66
N GLU A 415 -4.56 -31.18 17.86
CA GLU A 415 -5.08 -31.25 16.49
C GLU A 415 -6.51 -31.81 16.52
N MET A 416 -7.39 -31.29 15.65
CA MET A 416 -8.76 -31.77 15.58
C MET A 416 -8.83 -33.00 14.67
N THR A 417 -9.25 -34.13 15.21
CA THR A 417 -9.17 -35.43 14.52
C THR A 417 -10.49 -35.86 13.88
N MET A 418 -11.62 -35.50 14.48
CA MET A 418 -12.97 -35.76 13.96
C MET A 418 -14.01 -34.90 14.70
N PHE A 419 -15.26 -34.90 14.22
CA PHE A 419 -16.39 -34.61 15.09
C PHE A 419 -16.83 -35.87 15.82
N ALA A 420 -17.13 -35.75 17.11
CA ALA A 420 -17.95 -36.75 17.78
C ALA A 420 -19.41 -36.32 17.76
N LEU A 421 -20.27 -37.29 17.43
CA LEU A 421 -21.69 -37.25 17.71
C LEU A 421 -21.97 -38.25 18.83
N GLU A 422 -22.34 -37.76 20.01
CA GLU A 422 -22.73 -38.61 21.14
C GLU A 422 -24.25 -38.66 21.18
N ASN A 423 -24.85 -39.79 20.79
CA ASN A 423 -26.30 -39.91 20.65
C ASN A 423 -26.97 -40.61 21.87
N PRO A 424 -27.56 -39.87 22.82
CA PRO A 424 -28.26 -40.44 23.98
C PRO A 424 -29.71 -40.88 23.67
N LEU A 425 -30.09 -40.91 22.38
CA LEU A 425 -31.42 -41.17 21.84
C LEU A 425 -31.37 -42.14 20.64
N GLN A 426 -30.46 -43.12 20.66
CA GLN A 426 -30.29 -44.11 19.59
C GLN A 426 -31.51 -45.02 19.39
N LYS A 427 -31.70 -45.44 18.13
CA LYS A 427 -32.80 -46.27 17.67
C LYS A 427 -32.46 -47.75 17.79
N THR A 428 -32.98 -48.41 18.82
CA THR A 428 -32.76 -49.84 19.09
C THR A 428 -34.09 -50.57 19.21
N ALA A 429 -34.07 -51.91 19.10
CA ALA A 429 -35.24 -52.76 19.29
C ALA A 429 -35.92 -52.63 20.67
N VAL A 430 -35.27 -51.98 21.65
CA VAL A 430 -35.79 -51.76 23.01
C VAL A 430 -35.89 -50.27 23.39
N SER A 431 -35.63 -49.35 22.44
CA SER A 431 -35.71 -47.90 22.70
C SER A 431 -37.15 -47.44 22.90
N ALA A 432 -37.46 -46.92 24.10
CA ALA A 432 -38.75 -46.32 24.42
C ALA A 432 -39.02 -45.02 23.61
N PHE A 433 -37.94 -44.34 23.22
CA PHE A 433 -37.91 -43.17 22.36
C PHE A 433 -36.56 -43.08 21.65
N TYR A 434 -36.51 -42.42 20.51
CA TYR A 434 -35.30 -42.15 19.74
C TYR A 434 -35.40 -40.84 18.96
N LEU A 435 -34.27 -40.32 18.50
CA LEU A 435 -34.18 -39.10 17.70
C LEU A 435 -33.87 -39.44 16.24
N GLU A 436 -34.58 -38.80 15.31
CA GLU A 436 -34.24 -38.76 13.89
C GLU A 436 -33.93 -37.33 13.45
N VAL A 437 -33.04 -37.17 12.48
CA VAL A 437 -32.79 -35.91 11.78
C VAL A 437 -33.00 -36.17 10.29
N ASN A 438 -33.79 -35.34 9.60
CA ASN A 438 -34.12 -35.52 8.18
C ASN A 438 -34.66 -36.94 7.84
N GLY A 439 -35.32 -37.60 8.80
CA GLY A 439 -35.86 -38.96 8.67
C GLY A 439 -34.82 -40.09 8.72
N ARG A 440 -33.62 -39.82 9.25
CA ARG A 440 -32.50 -40.77 9.40
C ARG A 440 -31.95 -40.71 10.83
N GLU A 441 -31.02 -41.62 11.13
CA GLU A 441 -30.26 -41.54 12.38
C GLU A 441 -29.37 -40.28 12.37
N PRO A 442 -29.20 -39.57 13.50
CA PRO A 442 -28.41 -38.33 13.57
C PRO A 442 -26.98 -38.49 13.03
N GLU A 443 -26.38 -39.65 13.25
CA GLU A 443 -25.07 -40.08 12.76
C GLU A 443 -24.94 -39.97 11.22
N ASP A 444 -25.97 -40.38 10.45
CA ASP A 444 -26.01 -40.29 8.97
C ASP A 444 -26.07 -38.85 8.44
N VAL A 445 -26.38 -37.87 9.30
CA VAL A 445 -26.85 -36.54 8.88
C VAL A 445 -26.03 -35.40 9.46
N LEU A 446 -25.66 -35.44 10.73
CA LEU A 446 -24.93 -34.35 11.38
C LEU A 446 -23.41 -34.58 11.39
N ALA A 447 -22.99 -35.84 11.35
CA ALA A 447 -21.59 -36.27 11.28
C ALA A 447 -21.33 -37.16 10.05
N PHE A 448 -21.94 -36.80 8.91
CA PHE A 448 -21.75 -37.51 7.63
C PHE A 448 -20.28 -37.47 7.23
N ASN A 449 -19.69 -38.64 7.00
CA ASN A 449 -18.24 -38.82 7.16
C ASN A 449 -17.54 -39.25 5.85
N GLU A 450 -17.09 -38.29 5.04
CA GLU A 450 -16.10 -38.52 3.98
C GLU A 450 -15.60 -37.19 3.36
N PRO A 451 -14.29 -36.95 3.20
CA PRO A 451 -13.19 -37.34 4.11
C PRO A 451 -13.18 -36.49 5.41
N ILE A 452 -14.20 -35.64 5.60
CA ILE A 452 -14.39 -34.74 6.74
C ILE A 452 -15.80 -35.00 7.30
N SER A 453 -15.98 -34.81 8.60
CA SER A 453 -17.29 -34.85 9.25
C SER A 453 -18.11 -33.60 8.90
N TYR A 454 -18.97 -33.72 7.89
CA TYR A 454 -19.90 -32.66 7.48
C TYR A 454 -21.31 -32.91 8.04
N SER A 455 -22.10 -31.85 8.18
CA SER A 455 -23.55 -31.99 8.32
C SER A 455 -24.22 -31.90 6.94
N LYS A 456 -25.15 -32.81 6.65
CA LYS A 456 -25.86 -32.95 5.38
C LYS A 456 -27.30 -32.45 5.50
N THR A 457 -27.56 -31.34 4.82
CA THR A 457 -28.89 -30.71 4.78
C THR A 457 -29.92 -31.56 4.05
N ALA A 458 -31.22 -31.29 4.26
CA ALA A 458 -32.31 -32.04 3.65
C ALA A 458 -32.31 -32.00 2.10
N ASP A 459 -31.80 -30.92 1.49
CA ASP A 459 -31.56 -30.84 0.03
C ASP A 459 -30.21 -31.44 -0.42
N GLY A 460 -29.53 -32.15 0.48
CA GLY A 460 -28.35 -32.97 0.19
C GLY A 460 -27.01 -32.22 0.14
N LYS A 461 -27.00 -30.90 0.38
CA LYS A 461 -25.78 -30.07 0.44
C LYS A 461 -25.06 -30.24 1.77
N HIS A 462 -23.75 -30.01 1.79
CA HIS A 462 -22.94 -30.05 3.01
C HIS A 462 -22.84 -28.67 3.67
N ILE A 463 -22.75 -28.64 5.00
CA ILE A 463 -22.53 -27.46 5.81
C ILE A 463 -21.72 -27.85 7.06
N PHE A 464 -20.94 -26.92 7.61
CA PHE A 464 -20.25 -27.11 8.88
C PHE A 464 -21.11 -26.62 10.04
N ILE A 465 -21.35 -27.49 11.02
CA ILE A 465 -21.95 -27.12 12.31
C ILE A 465 -20.84 -27.21 13.35
N LYS A 466 -20.52 -26.10 14.03
CA LYS A 466 -19.46 -26.07 15.06
C LYS A 466 -19.81 -26.96 16.26
N TYR A 467 -21.07 -26.95 16.66
CA TYR A 467 -21.61 -27.80 17.71
C TYR A 467 -23.15 -27.86 17.71
N VAL A 468 -23.69 -28.90 18.34
CA VAL A 468 -25.10 -29.04 18.71
C VAL A 468 -25.22 -29.42 20.18
N TYR A 469 -26.12 -28.77 20.92
CA TYR A 469 -26.47 -29.14 22.29
C TYR A 469 -27.95 -29.54 22.41
N LEU A 470 -28.24 -30.45 23.35
CA LEU A 470 -29.60 -30.81 23.74
C LEU A 470 -29.92 -30.28 25.14
N ASN A 471 -31.09 -29.64 25.27
CA ASN A 471 -31.65 -29.17 26.53
C ASN A 471 -33.07 -29.71 26.70
N LYS A 472 -33.36 -30.32 27.85
CA LYS A 472 -34.70 -30.80 28.19
C LYS A 472 -34.88 -30.79 29.71
N GLU A 473 -35.89 -30.04 30.15
CA GLU A 473 -36.30 -29.97 31.55
C GLU A 473 -37.16 -31.19 31.94
N SER A 474 -37.13 -31.57 33.22
CA SER A 474 -37.99 -32.63 33.76
C SER A 474 -39.45 -32.18 33.75
N GLY A 475 -40.36 -33.04 33.31
CA GLY A 475 -41.78 -32.71 33.15
C GLY A 475 -42.13 -31.90 31.89
N SER A 476 -41.13 -31.37 31.16
CA SER A 476 -41.35 -30.89 29.78
C SER A 476 -41.53 -32.08 28.84
N ASP A 477 -42.52 -32.03 27.95
CA ASP A 477 -42.57 -32.95 26.80
C ASP A 477 -41.69 -32.47 25.62
N LYS A 478 -41.26 -31.20 25.58
CA LYS A 478 -40.43 -30.65 24.50
C LYS A 478 -38.92 -30.87 24.75
N LEU A 479 -38.20 -31.15 23.68
CA LEU A 479 -36.74 -31.11 23.57
C LEU A 479 -36.31 -29.79 22.91
N LYS A 480 -35.37 -29.07 23.50
CA LYS A 480 -34.72 -27.89 22.90
C LYS A 480 -33.40 -28.34 22.23
N VAL A 481 -33.25 -28.08 20.94
CA VAL A 481 -32.04 -28.37 20.16
C VAL A 481 -31.35 -27.04 19.84
N HIS A 482 -30.09 -26.90 20.22
CA HIS A 482 -29.30 -25.69 20.07
C HIS A 482 -28.22 -25.92 19.02
N ILE A 483 -28.15 -25.09 17.97
CA ILE A 483 -27.27 -25.31 16.81
C ILE A 483 -26.43 -24.06 16.54
N ASN A 484 -25.11 -24.21 16.40
CA ASN A 484 -24.20 -23.11 16.07
C ASN A 484 -23.45 -23.35 14.75
N PHE A 485 -23.62 -22.41 13.83
CA PHE A 485 -23.07 -22.44 12.47
C PHE A 485 -21.86 -21.50 12.33
N THR A 486 -21.22 -21.47 11.17
CA THR A 486 -20.19 -20.45 10.89
C THR A 486 -20.81 -19.05 10.72
N GLY A 487 -20.05 -18.01 11.09
CA GLY A 487 -20.49 -16.62 11.05
C GLY A 487 -20.68 -15.92 12.40
N GLU A 488 -20.98 -14.62 12.33
CA GLU A 488 -21.34 -13.75 13.46
C GLU A 488 -22.87 -13.77 13.67
N GLY A 489 -23.37 -14.87 14.23
CA GLY A 489 -24.79 -15.06 14.52
C GLY A 489 -25.04 -15.63 15.92
N GLU A 490 -26.22 -15.34 16.46
CA GLU A 490 -26.74 -16.02 17.65
C GLU A 490 -26.95 -17.52 17.38
N GLU A 491 -26.83 -18.33 18.44
CA GLU A 491 -27.14 -19.75 18.41
C GLU A 491 -28.63 -19.97 18.11
N ILE A 492 -28.95 -20.89 17.18
CA ILE A 492 -30.34 -21.10 16.78
C ILE A 492 -30.94 -22.25 17.59
N ALA A 493 -31.98 -21.93 18.37
CA ALA A 493 -32.70 -22.89 19.19
C ALA A 493 -34.00 -23.36 18.51
N LEU A 494 -34.25 -24.67 18.52
CA LEU A 494 -35.45 -25.31 17.98
C LEU A 494 -36.19 -26.06 19.08
N GLU A 495 -37.52 -25.91 19.17
CA GLU A 495 -38.36 -26.73 20.06
C GLU A 495 -38.94 -27.93 19.30
N VAL A 496 -38.41 -29.12 19.57
CA VAL A 496 -38.88 -30.39 19.02
C VAL A 496 -39.92 -30.98 19.95
N SER A 497 -41.13 -31.20 19.42
CA SER A 497 -42.20 -31.92 20.12
C SER A 497 -42.15 -33.42 19.80
N PRO A 498 -42.55 -34.31 20.73
CA PRO A 498 -42.50 -35.74 20.53
C PRO A 498 -43.63 -36.22 19.61
N GLU A 499 -43.29 -37.04 18.63
CA GLU A 499 -44.25 -37.80 17.81
C GLU A 499 -44.51 -39.14 18.49
N TYR A 500 -45.74 -39.34 19.00
CA TYR A 500 -46.14 -40.63 19.56
C TYR A 500 -46.44 -41.62 18.44
N VAL A 501 -45.63 -42.68 18.35
CA VAL A 501 -45.72 -43.71 17.30
C VAL A 501 -46.25 -45.02 17.87
N ILE A 502 -47.32 -45.53 17.27
CA ILE A 502 -47.82 -46.88 17.57
C ILE A 502 -46.72 -47.87 17.17
N GLY A 503 -46.21 -48.62 18.14
CA GLY A 503 -45.13 -49.56 17.88
C GLY A 503 -45.62 -50.81 17.14
N ASN A 504 -44.87 -51.19 16.11
CA ASN A 504 -44.81 -52.59 15.66
C ASN A 504 -44.18 -53.49 16.75
#